data_AF-A0A958Q385-F1
#
_entry.id   AF-A0A958Q385-F1
#
_cell.length_a   1.000
_cell.length_b   1.000
_cell.length_c   1.000
_cell.angle_alpha   90.00
_cell.angle_beta   90.00
_cell.angle_gamma   90.00
#
_symmetry.space_group_name_H-M   'P 1'
#
loop_
_entity.id
_entity.type
_entity.pdbx_description
1 polymer ?
#
loop_
_entity_poly.entity_id
_entity_poly.type
_entity_poly.pdbx_seq_one_letter_code
_entity_poly.pdbx_strand_id
1 'polypeptide(L)'
;YLSDFIRTTTEAGLSFLGDMRSFIRNFRILPPEVQKAAATGVISYLEVEQICDYLQNRSFRRALLCREGFVPDFAKIRPTLPELFVSTDFHKGPTEQDKLFQPIETFIGPKGQRFGLPPGVHCEVMLKITEEAPQQIQIAKLLEGMAAQSTTTTESPREQATSFIIEGISQGFMNVSLSPIEGLARALTNAPLVHPFVKYQAKNADLISNPRLQMVPLEQAARTILQICDGTRTRSEIKGKLSQSGAKYSTDAENVFEYLRRNGLLMEG
;
A
#
# COMPACT_ATOMS: atom_id res chain seq x y z
N TYR A 1 8.78 4.59 28.62
CA TYR A 1 7.55 4.97 27.91
C TYR A 1 7.88 5.85 26.70
N LEU A 2 6.91 6.22 25.84
CA LEU A 2 7.16 7.12 24.70
C LEU A 2 7.63 8.50 25.19
N SER A 3 7.05 9.00 26.28
CA SER A 3 7.48 10.23 26.94
C SER A 3 8.96 10.21 27.34
N ASP A 4 9.45 9.13 27.93
CA ASP A 4 10.87 8.99 28.31
C ASP A 4 11.79 8.99 27.10
N PHE A 5 11.38 8.29 26.04
CA PHE A 5 12.11 8.26 24.78
C PHE A 5 12.21 9.67 24.18
N ILE A 6 11.09 10.39 24.11
CA ILE A 6 11.07 11.74 23.55
C ILE A 6 11.91 12.71 24.39
N ARG A 7 11.82 12.65 25.73
CA ARG A 7 12.68 13.44 26.61
C ARG A 7 14.16 13.24 26.26
N THR A 8 14.58 11.97 26.15
CA THR A 8 15.98 11.61 25.82
C THR A 8 16.39 12.14 24.45
N THR A 9 15.50 12.07 23.44
CA THR A 9 15.82 12.57 22.09
C THR A 9 15.84 14.09 22.02
N THR A 10 14.98 14.78 22.77
CA THR A 10 14.96 16.24 22.85
C THR A 10 16.24 16.78 23.49
N GLU A 11 16.74 16.13 24.53
CA GLU A 11 18.04 16.47 25.14
C GLU A 11 19.21 16.35 24.14
N ALA A 12 19.06 15.52 23.10
CA ALA A 12 20.01 15.37 22.00
C ALA A 12 19.73 16.31 20.80
N GLY A 13 18.81 17.28 20.92
CA GLY A 13 18.47 18.23 19.87
C GLY A 13 17.60 17.65 18.74
N LEU A 14 16.81 16.62 19.05
CA LEU A 14 15.89 15.97 18.11
C LEU A 14 14.43 16.17 18.51
N SER A 15 13.55 16.33 17.53
CA SER A 15 12.10 16.42 17.72
C SER A 15 11.39 15.21 17.13
N PHE A 16 10.38 14.72 17.84
CA PHE A 16 9.54 13.61 17.40
C PHE A 16 8.58 14.06 16.29
N LEU A 17 8.72 13.47 15.11
CA LEU A 17 7.87 13.77 13.95
C LEU A 17 6.60 12.92 13.94
N GLY A 18 6.69 11.66 14.38
CA GLY A 18 5.59 10.71 14.37
C GLY A 18 6.07 9.26 14.29
N ASP A 19 5.13 8.35 14.08
CA ASP A 19 5.42 6.94 13.84
C ASP A 19 5.30 6.57 12.37
N MET A 20 6.23 5.75 11.89
CA MET A 20 6.26 5.29 10.50
C MET A 20 4.99 4.52 10.08
N ARG A 21 4.24 3.92 11.02
CA ARG A 21 2.99 3.19 10.72
C ARG A 21 1.74 4.03 10.89
N SER A 22 1.83 5.23 11.45
CA SER A 22 0.67 6.03 11.85
C SER A 22 0.95 7.51 11.62
N PHE A 23 1.20 7.88 10.37
CA PHE A 23 1.34 9.29 10.00
C PHE A 23 0.01 10.05 10.10
N ILE A 24 -1.12 9.33 9.94
CA ILE A 24 -2.45 9.91 10.04
C ILE A 24 -3.14 9.27 11.24
N ARG A 25 -3.65 10.13 12.12
CA ARG A 25 -4.17 9.77 13.43
C ARG A 25 -5.43 8.92 13.26
N ASN A 26 -5.38 7.63 13.65
CA ASN A 26 -6.60 6.85 13.78
C ASN A 26 -7.26 7.12 15.13
N PHE A 27 -7.87 8.29 15.25
CA PHE A 27 -8.59 8.70 16.46
C PHE A 27 -9.80 7.82 16.79
N ARG A 28 -10.29 6.99 15.85
CA ARG A 28 -11.49 6.18 16.07
C ARG A 28 -11.35 5.16 17.19
N ILE A 29 -10.12 4.75 17.52
CA ILE A 29 -9.87 3.84 18.64
C ILE A 29 -9.92 4.53 20.00
N LEU A 30 -9.87 5.87 20.04
CA LEU A 30 -9.88 6.62 21.28
C LEU A 30 -11.31 6.84 21.78
N PRO A 31 -11.53 6.89 23.11
CA PRO A 31 -12.80 7.33 23.67
C PRO A 31 -13.20 8.73 23.16
N PRO A 32 -14.50 9.01 22.95
CA PRO A 32 -14.97 10.30 22.44
C PRO A 32 -14.46 11.51 23.22
N GLU A 33 -14.29 11.37 24.54
CA GLU A 33 -13.78 12.42 25.41
C GLU A 33 -12.32 12.77 25.11
N VAL A 34 -11.50 11.74 24.81
CA VAL A 34 -10.10 11.90 24.42
C VAL A 34 -10.00 12.50 23.02
N GLN A 35 -10.86 12.08 22.09
CA GLN A 35 -10.93 12.69 20.77
C GLN A 35 -11.27 14.17 20.86
N LYS A 36 -12.26 14.53 21.69
CA LYS A 36 -12.66 15.92 21.94
C LYS A 36 -11.51 16.70 22.57
N ALA A 37 -10.87 16.17 23.62
CA ALA A 37 -9.74 16.81 24.28
C ALA A 37 -8.56 17.06 23.33
N ALA A 38 -8.25 16.10 22.46
CA ALA A 38 -7.22 16.23 21.43
C ALA A 38 -7.60 17.29 20.38
N ALA A 39 -8.85 17.32 19.94
CA ALA A 39 -9.35 18.30 18.98
C ALA A 39 -9.33 19.73 19.52
N THR A 40 -9.58 19.90 20.82
CA THR A 40 -9.52 21.21 21.50
C THR A 40 -8.13 21.58 22.02
N GLY A 41 -7.11 20.73 21.80
CA GLY A 41 -5.74 20.97 22.26
C GLY A 41 -5.55 20.90 23.77
N VAL A 42 -6.51 20.31 24.50
CA VAL A 42 -6.43 20.11 25.96
C VAL A 42 -5.33 19.10 26.30
N ILE A 43 -5.15 18.10 25.44
CA ILE A 43 -4.02 17.17 25.50
C ILE A 43 -3.16 17.34 24.25
N SER A 44 -1.86 17.24 24.45
CA SER A 44 -0.85 17.32 23.40
C SER A 44 -0.88 16.11 22.47
N TYR A 45 -0.26 16.26 21.30
CA TYR A 45 -0.05 15.17 20.36
C TYR A 45 0.67 13.96 21.00
N LEU A 46 1.67 14.23 21.84
CA LEU A 46 2.42 13.19 22.54
C LEU A 46 1.54 12.43 23.53
N GLU A 47 0.69 13.11 24.28
CA GLU A 47 -0.23 12.46 25.23
C GLU A 47 -1.21 11.54 24.51
N VAL A 48 -1.73 11.97 23.35
CA VAL A 48 -2.58 11.13 22.50
C VAL A 48 -1.85 9.85 22.06
N GLU A 49 -0.62 9.98 21.54
CA GLU A 49 0.20 8.83 21.12
C GLU A 49 0.51 7.89 22.29
N GLN A 50 0.78 8.44 23.47
CA GLN A 50 1.06 7.66 24.68
C GLN A 50 -0.20 6.91 25.17
N ILE A 51 -1.39 7.53 25.08
CA ILE A 51 -2.68 6.86 25.37
C ILE A 51 -2.92 5.73 24.37
N CYS A 52 -2.69 5.96 23.08
CA CYS A 52 -2.78 4.91 22.07
C CYS A 52 -1.85 3.73 22.38
N ASP A 53 -0.62 4.00 22.81
CA ASP A 53 0.35 2.95 23.18
C ASP A 53 -0.19 2.09 24.33
N TYR A 54 -0.88 2.68 25.32
CA TYR A 54 -1.52 1.93 26.40
C TYR A 54 -2.73 1.12 25.92
N LEU A 55 -3.65 1.75 25.18
CA LEU A 55 -4.88 1.08 24.72
C LEU A 55 -4.61 -0.09 23.79
N GLN A 56 -3.56 0.00 22.97
CA GLN A 56 -3.18 -1.05 22.02
C GLN A 56 -2.16 -2.04 22.59
N ASN A 57 -1.74 -1.87 23.85
CA ASN A 57 -0.65 -2.63 24.47
C ASN A 57 0.59 -2.68 23.55
N ARG A 58 1.02 -1.50 23.07
CA ARG A 58 2.04 -1.39 22.03
C ARG A 58 3.41 -1.78 22.57
N SER A 59 3.98 -2.86 22.03
CA SER A 59 5.30 -3.35 22.41
C SER A 59 6.46 -2.79 21.58
N PHE A 60 6.18 -2.19 20.41
CA PHE A 60 7.21 -1.70 19.49
C PHE A 60 6.78 -0.46 18.71
N ARG A 61 7.71 0.48 18.51
CA ARG A 61 7.51 1.75 17.79
C ARG A 61 8.60 1.99 16.76
N ARG A 62 8.25 2.61 15.62
CA ARG A 62 9.19 3.06 14.58
C ARG A 62 9.10 4.57 14.52
N ALA A 63 9.75 5.23 15.48
CA ALA A 63 9.72 6.67 15.60
C ALA A 63 10.55 7.33 14.50
N LEU A 64 9.98 8.37 13.89
CA LEU A 64 10.71 9.30 13.03
C LEU A 64 11.08 10.52 13.86
N LEU A 65 12.35 10.88 13.78
CA LEU A 65 12.93 12.03 14.45
C LEU A 65 13.42 13.02 13.39
N CYS A 66 13.38 14.29 13.72
CA CYS A 66 13.93 15.37 12.92
C CYS A 66 14.79 16.27 13.80
N ARG A 67 15.52 17.19 13.19
CA ARG A 67 16.24 18.22 13.95
C ARG A 67 15.22 19.09 14.70
N GLU A 68 15.57 19.47 15.92
CA GLU A 68 14.78 20.41 16.70
C GLU A 68 14.46 21.69 15.92
N GLY A 69 13.25 22.22 16.14
CA GLY A 69 12.73 23.41 15.47
C GLY A 69 11.92 23.13 14.20
N PHE A 70 11.91 21.89 13.71
CA PHE A 70 11.00 21.50 12.63
C PHE A 70 9.60 21.20 13.17
N VAL A 71 8.61 21.98 12.75
CA VAL A 71 7.19 21.78 13.10
C VAL A 71 6.43 21.37 11.84
N PRO A 72 5.84 20.16 11.79
CA PRO A 72 5.06 19.72 10.64
C PRO A 72 3.82 20.59 10.49
N ASP A 73 3.61 21.09 9.28
CA ASP A 73 2.41 21.82 8.92
C ASP A 73 1.35 20.85 8.37
N PHE A 74 0.56 20.27 9.27
CA PHE A 74 -0.48 19.31 8.90
C PHE A 74 -1.59 19.93 8.03
N ALA A 75 -1.75 21.26 8.02
CA ALA A 75 -2.70 21.93 7.14
C ALA A 75 -2.27 21.84 5.67
N LYS A 76 -0.97 21.65 5.39
CA LYS A 76 -0.45 21.45 4.03
C LYS A 76 -0.66 20.07 3.45
N ILE A 77 -1.02 19.06 4.26
CA ILE A 77 -1.19 17.68 3.76
C ILE A 77 -2.20 17.62 2.61
N ARG A 78 -3.41 18.18 2.81
CA ARG A 78 -4.47 18.15 1.79
C ARG A 78 -4.04 18.87 0.50
N PRO A 79 -3.51 20.10 0.54
CA PRO A 79 -2.95 20.77 -0.65
C PRO A 79 -1.84 20.01 -1.36
N THR A 80 -0.96 19.31 -0.63
CA THR A 80 0.18 18.56 -1.22
C THR A 80 -0.21 17.18 -1.75
N LEU A 81 -1.35 16.63 -1.32
CA LEU A 81 -1.77 15.28 -1.67
C LEU A 81 -1.80 15.02 -3.19
N PRO A 82 -2.29 15.93 -4.06
CA PRO A 82 -2.30 15.72 -5.51
C PRO A 82 -0.92 15.48 -6.14
N GLU A 83 0.16 15.94 -5.51
CA GLU A 83 1.53 15.77 -6.00
C GLU A 83 2.09 14.36 -5.73
N LEU A 84 1.51 13.63 -4.77
CA LEU A 84 1.97 12.31 -4.38
C LEU A 84 1.47 11.21 -5.33
N PHE A 85 2.13 10.07 -5.25
CA PHE A 85 1.72 8.84 -5.93
C PHE A 85 1.08 7.89 -4.92
N VAL A 86 -0.05 7.29 -5.28
CA VAL A 86 -0.78 6.33 -4.45
C VAL A 86 -0.77 4.93 -5.06
N SER A 87 -0.72 3.93 -4.19
CA SER A 87 -0.79 2.52 -4.54
C SER A 87 -1.47 1.72 -3.44
N THR A 88 -1.84 0.48 -3.73
CA THR A 88 -2.37 -0.47 -2.75
C THR A 88 -1.80 -1.86 -3.00
N ASP A 89 -1.72 -2.66 -1.94
CA ASP A 89 -1.38 -4.09 -2.04
C ASP A 89 -2.62 -4.97 -2.17
N PHE A 90 -3.80 -4.35 -2.19
CA PHE A 90 -5.03 -5.03 -2.51
C PHE A 90 -5.14 -5.27 -4.02
N HIS A 91 -5.86 -6.32 -4.39
CA HIS A 91 -6.24 -6.56 -5.78
C HIS A 91 -7.75 -6.81 -5.86
N LYS A 92 -8.31 -6.57 -7.04
CA LYS A 92 -9.72 -6.89 -7.32
C LYS A 92 -9.95 -8.40 -7.19
N GLY A 93 -10.84 -8.76 -6.27
CA GLY A 93 -11.39 -10.10 -6.11
C GLY A 93 -12.65 -10.29 -6.97
N PRO A 94 -13.40 -11.37 -6.76
CA PRO A 94 -14.69 -11.55 -7.41
C PRO A 94 -15.70 -10.51 -6.93
N THR A 95 -16.55 -10.01 -7.83
CA THR A 95 -17.73 -9.22 -7.45
C THR A 95 -18.70 -10.13 -6.69
N GLU A 96 -19.11 -9.69 -5.51
CA GLU A 96 -20.02 -10.42 -4.63
C GLU A 96 -21.36 -9.65 -4.50
N GLN A 97 -22.33 -10.23 -3.80
CA GLN A 97 -23.58 -9.56 -3.45
C GLN A 97 -23.60 -9.22 -1.96
N ASP A 98 -24.07 -8.03 -1.60
CA ASP A 98 -24.27 -7.65 -0.21
C ASP A 98 -25.53 -8.30 0.40
N LYS A 99 -25.82 -7.97 1.67
CA LYS A 99 -27.01 -8.47 2.39
C LYS A 99 -28.35 -8.04 1.77
N LEU A 100 -28.31 -7.02 0.90
CA LEU A 100 -29.46 -6.47 0.18
C LEU A 100 -29.43 -6.88 -1.31
N PHE A 101 -28.59 -7.86 -1.68
CA PHE A 101 -28.39 -8.34 -3.06
C PHE A 101 -27.88 -7.29 -4.04
N GLN A 102 -27.26 -6.21 -3.55
CA GLN A 102 -26.57 -5.23 -4.38
C GLN A 102 -25.16 -5.71 -4.71
N PRO A 103 -24.68 -5.49 -5.95
CA PRO A 103 -23.32 -5.87 -6.31
C PRO A 103 -22.32 -5.05 -5.50
N ILE A 104 -21.30 -5.71 -4.94
CA ILE A 104 -20.16 -5.09 -4.27
C ILE A 104 -18.87 -5.57 -4.91
N GLU A 105 -17.93 -4.64 -5.09
CA GLU A 105 -16.60 -5.00 -5.56
C GLU A 105 -15.74 -5.38 -4.37
N THR A 106 -15.18 -6.59 -4.42
CA THR A 106 -14.36 -7.15 -3.34
C THR A 106 -12.89 -6.85 -3.61
N PHE A 107 -12.17 -6.43 -2.57
CA PHE A 107 -10.73 -6.21 -2.61
C PHE A 107 -10.04 -7.16 -1.64
N ILE A 108 -9.02 -7.87 -2.12
CA ILE A 108 -8.28 -8.88 -1.35
C ILE A 108 -6.86 -8.39 -1.11
N GLY A 109 -6.47 -8.28 0.16
CA GLY A 109 -5.13 -7.85 0.54
C GLY A 109 -4.14 -9.01 0.72
N PRO A 110 -2.86 -8.71 0.99
CA PRO A 110 -1.77 -9.70 0.98
C PRO A 110 -1.88 -10.81 2.05
N LYS A 111 -2.66 -10.61 3.12
CA LYS A 111 -2.90 -11.62 4.17
C LYS A 111 -4.29 -12.28 4.02
N GLY A 112 -4.92 -12.13 2.86
CA GLY A 112 -6.26 -12.66 2.60
C GLY A 112 -7.38 -11.84 3.23
N GLN A 113 -7.09 -10.67 3.83
CA GLN A 113 -8.12 -9.76 4.30
C GLN A 113 -8.99 -9.30 3.13
N ARG A 114 -10.30 -9.26 3.36
CA ARG A 114 -11.29 -8.86 2.35
C ARG A 114 -12.10 -7.69 2.85
N PHE A 115 -12.37 -6.73 1.97
CA PHE A 115 -13.43 -5.76 2.18
C PHE A 115 -14.17 -5.51 0.87
N GLY A 116 -15.46 -5.22 0.98
CA GLY A 116 -16.32 -4.91 -0.15
C GLY A 116 -16.65 -3.42 -0.19
N LEU A 117 -16.69 -2.84 -1.38
CA LEU A 117 -17.19 -1.48 -1.60
C LEU A 117 -18.41 -1.53 -2.54
N PRO A 118 -19.52 -0.87 -2.17
CA PRO A 118 -20.63 -0.68 -3.09
C PRO A 118 -20.21 0.29 -4.22
N PRO A 119 -20.92 0.28 -5.36
CA PRO A 119 -20.68 1.23 -6.44
C PRO A 119 -20.71 2.68 -5.95
N GLY A 120 -19.74 3.48 -6.40
CA GLY A 120 -19.56 4.87 -5.98
C GLY A 120 -18.10 5.28 -5.92
N VAL A 121 -17.84 6.53 -5.52
CA VAL A 121 -16.51 7.17 -5.59
C VAL A 121 -15.41 6.34 -4.93
N HIS A 122 -15.65 5.77 -3.75
CA HIS A 122 -14.64 4.97 -3.04
C HIS A 122 -14.26 3.70 -3.82
N CYS A 123 -15.27 3.05 -4.43
CA CYS A 123 -15.07 1.87 -5.27
C CYS A 123 -14.30 2.24 -6.53
N GLU A 124 -14.65 3.33 -7.21
CA GLU A 124 -13.93 3.79 -8.40
C GLU A 124 -12.47 4.15 -8.10
N VAL A 125 -12.19 4.79 -6.96
CA VAL A 125 -10.82 5.05 -6.50
C VAL A 125 -10.05 3.75 -6.35
N MET A 126 -10.61 2.76 -5.63
CA MET A 126 -9.93 1.47 -5.45
C MET A 126 -9.73 0.73 -6.78
N LEU A 127 -10.73 0.69 -7.65
CA LEU A 127 -10.63 0.05 -8.96
C LEU A 127 -9.46 0.65 -9.76
N LYS A 128 -9.42 1.98 -9.91
CA LYS A 128 -8.34 2.66 -10.64
C LYS A 128 -6.96 2.41 -10.04
N ILE A 129 -6.82 2.46 -8.71
CA ILE A 129 -5.53 2.16 -8.05
C ILE A 129 -5.12 0.70 -8.30
N THR A 130 -6.05 -0.25 -8.26
CA THR A 130 -5.76 -1.67 -8.51
C THR A 130 -5.47 -2.00 -9.98
N GLU A 131 -6.03 -1.24 -10.93
CA GLU A 131 -5.76 -1.37 -12.37
C GLU A 131 -4.36 -0.88 -12.77
N GLU A 132 -3.80 0.05 -12.00
CA GLU A 132 -2.44 0.56 -12.18
C GLU A 132 -1.40 -0.33 -11.45
N ALA A 133 -1.82 -1.15 -10.49
CA ALA A 133 -0.91 -2.03 -9.75
C ALA A 133 -0.15 -3.01 -10.67
N PRO A 134 1.16 -3.25 -10.44
CA PRO A 134 1.95 -2.86 -9.27
C PRO A 134 2.54 -1.43 -9.32
N GLN A 135 2.30 -0.66 -10.39
CA GLN A 135 2.74 0.73 -10.48
C GLN A 135 1.89 1.63 -9.56
N GLN A 136 2.28 2.90 -9.48
CA GLN A 136 1.63 3.90 -8.65
C GLN A 136 1.00 4.96 -9.53
N ILE A 137 -0.18 5.46 -9.15
CA ILE A 137 -0.88 6.54 -9.87
C ILE A 137 -0.70 7.85 -9.13
N GLN A 138 -0.40 8.92 -9.87
CA GLN A 138 -0.38 10.27 -9.28
C GLN A 138 -1.79 10.67 -8.83
N ILE A 139 -1.93 11.17 -7.61
CA ILE A 139 -3.24 11.45 -7.02
C ILE A 139 -3.99 12.53 -7.82
N ALA A 140 -3.30 13.54 -8.36
CA ALA A 140 -3.92 14.52 -9.26
C ALA A 140 -4.66 13.85 -10.44
N LYS A 141 -3.99 12.94 -11.15
CA LYS A 141 -4.55 12.20 -12.30
C LYS A 141 -5.72 11.30 -11.88
N LEU A 142 -5.61 10.66 -10.72
CA LEU A 142 -6.69 9.86 -10.17
C LEU A 142 -7.95 10.71 -9.91
N LEU A 143 -7.77 11.90 -9.31
CA LEU A 143 -8.85 12.82 -8.97
C LEU A 143 -9.49 13.51 -10.17
N GLU A 144 -8.73 13.81 -11.24
CA GLU A 144 -9.25 14.35 -12.50
C GLU A 144 -10.37 13.46 -13.06
N GLY A 145 -10.17 12.14 -13.03
CA GLY A 145 -11.15 11.18 -13.50
C GLY A 145 -12.35 10.96 -12.58
N MET A 146 -12.43 11.62 -11.41
CA MET A 146 -13.56 11.56 -10.48
C MET A 146 -14.51 12.76 -10.64
N ALA A 147 -14.03 13.88 -11.18
CA ALA A 147 -14.78 15.14 -11.26
C ALA A 147 -15.96 15.09 -12.26
N ALA A 148 -16.01 14.10 -13.15
CA ALA A 148 -17.01 13.98 -14.20
C ALA A 148 -18.35 13.37 -13.76
N GLN A 149 -18.47 12.90 -12.51
CA GLN A 149 -19.64 12.17 -12.03
C GLN A 149 -20.25 12.82 -10.78
N SER A 150 -21.09 13.86 -10.91
CA SER A 150 -21.95 14.27 -9.77
C SER A 150 -23.24 14.94 -10.20
N THR A 151 -24.36 14.51 -9.60
CA THR A 151 -25.64 15.23 -9.72
C THR A 151 -26.42 15.43 -8.42
N THR A 152 -26.00 14.95 -7.23
CA THR A 152 -26.93 14.99 -6.06
C THR A 152 -26.35 15.04 -4.63
N THR A 153 -25.03 15.06 -4.39
CA THR A 153 -24.48 15.07 -3.00
C THR A 153 -23.86 16.41 -2.58
N THR A 154 -23.81 16.68 -1.27
CA THR A 154 -23.28 17.92 -0.67
C THR A 154 -21.75 18.05 -0.76
N GLU A 155 -21.03 16.93 -0.81
CA GLU A 155 -19.58 16.90 -1.07
C GLU A 155 -19.31 16.52 -2.51
N SER A 156 -18.36 17.21 -3.15
CA SER A 156 -17.96 16.85 -4.50
C SER A 156 -17.31 15.45 -4.52
N PRO A 157 -17.45 14.67 -5.61
CA PRO A 157 -16.77 13.37 -5.75
C PRO A 157 -15.27 13.45 -5.50
N ARG A 158 -14.65 14.58 -5.89
CA ARG A 158 -13.23 14.84 -5.64
C ARG A 158 -12.90 14.90 -4.15
N GLU A 159 -13.74 15.55 -3.34
CA GLU A 159 -13.55 15.63 -1.89
C GLU A 159 -13.76 14.28 -1.21
N GLN A 160 -14.79 13.53 -1.63
CA GLN A 160 -15.03 12.16 -1.16
C GLN A 160 -13.82 11.25 -1.46
N ALA A 161 -13.32 11.28 -2.70
CA ALA A 161 -12.12 10.54 -3.11
C ALA A 161 -10.88 10.95 -2.29
N THR A 162 -10.67 12.25 -2.10
CA THR A 162 -9.54 12.78 -1.32
C THR A 162 -9.60 12.29 0.14
N SER A 163 -10.77 12.38 0.77
CA SER A 163 -10.98 11.92 2.14
C SER A 163 -10.81 10.41 2.26
N PHE A 164 -11.29 9.64 1.29
CA PHE A 164 -11.09 8.18 1.24
C PHE A 164 -9.62 7.80 1.09
N ILE A 165 -8.84 8.51 0.28
CA ILE A 165 -7.39 8.27 0.14
C ILE A 165 -6.67 8.55 1.47
N ILE A 166 -6.96 9.68 2.12
CA ILE A 166 -6.40 10.03 3.44
C ILE A 166 -6.75 8.96 4.49
N GLU A 167 -8.00 8.50 4.50
CA GLU A 167 -8.44 7.42 5.37
C GLU A 167 -7.70 6.11 5.07
N GLY A 168 -7.49 5.77 3.79
CA GLY A 168 -6.77 4.58 3.37
C GLY A 168 -5.29 4.57 3.75
N ILE A 169 -4.64 5.74 3.68
CA ILE A 169 -3.27 5.91 4.18
C ILE A 169 -3.23 5.77 5.71
N SER A 170 -4.20 6.37 6.41
CA SER A 170 -4.33 6.29 7.88
C SER A 170 -4.52 4.88 8.39
N GLN A 171 -5.33 4.09 7.67
CA GLN A 171 -5.61 2.70 7.99
C GLN A 171 -4.55 1.72 7.45
N GLY A 172 -3.59 2.21 6.66
CA GLY A 172 -2.48 1.42 6.14
C GLY A 172 -2.85 0.45 5.01
N PHE A 173 -3.97 0.66 4.32
CA PHE A 173 -4.33 -0.11 3.12
C PHE A 173 -4.01 0.62 1.80
N MET A 174 -3.62 1.89 1.88
CA MET A 174 -2.99 2.63 0.80
C MET A 174 -1.60 3.09 1.19
N ASN A 175 -0.68 3.04 0.23
CA ASN A 175 0.68 3.51 0.36
C ASN A 175 0.88 4.76 -0.50
N VAL A 176 1.65 5.72 0.00
CA VAL A 176 2.02 6.93 -0.75
C VAL A 176 3.52 7.08 -0.89
N SER A 177 3.94 7.65 -2.01
CA SER A 177 5.34 8.02 -2.27
C SER A 177 5.43 9.40 -2.92
N LEU A 178 6.61 10.02 -2.78
CA LEU A 178 6.95 11.28 -3.44
C LEU A 178 7.33 11.08 -4.91
N SER A 179 7.68 9.86 -5.30
CA SER A 179 8.11 9.52 -6.65
C SER A 179 7.61 8.13 -7.02
N PRO A 180 7.31 7.89 -8.30
CA PRO A 180 6.87 6.58 -8.75
C PRO A 180 8.03 5.59 -8.69
N ILE A 181 7.71 4.31 -8.48
CA ILE A 181 8.67 3.22 -8.67
C ILE A 181 8.61 2.82 -10.15
N GLU A 182 9.66 3.17 -10.89
CA GLU A 182 9.71 2.99 -12.33
C GLU A 182 10.00 1.54 -12.75
N GLY A 183 9.57 1.20 -13.96
CA GLY A 183 9.92 -0.05 -14.63
C GLY A 183 9.22 -1.30 -14.11
N LEU A 184 8.21 -1.19 -13.24
CA LEU A 184 7.41 -2.36 -12.81
C LEU A 184 6.40 -2.77 -13.89
N ALA A 185 6.29 -4.05 -14.23
CA ALA A 185 5.39 -4.50 -15.29
C ALA A 185 3.91 -4.34 -14.91
N ARG A 186 3.18 -3.46 -15.62
CA ARG A 186 1.73 -3.33 -15.47
C ARG A 186 0.96 -4.55 -15.98
N ALA A 187 1.41 -5.12 -17.10
CA ALA A 187 0.84 -6.31 -17.72
C ALA A 187 1.91 -7.39 -17.92
N LEU A 188 1.50 -8.65 -18.07
CA LEU A 188 2.43 -9.72 -18.41
C LEU A 188 2.97 -9.54 -19.83
N THR A 189 4.29 -9.35 -19.94
CA THR A 189 4.98 -9.29 -21.22
C THR A 189 5.21 -10.69 -21.79
N ASN A 190 5.45 -10.78 -23.11
CA ASN A 190 5.80 -12.07 -23.71
C ASN A 190 7.14 -12.59 -23.19
N ALA A 191 8.12 -11.70 -22.99
CA ALA A 191 9.44 -12.03 -22.45
C ALA A 191 9.66 -11.30 -21.11
N PRO A 192 9.27 -11.92 -19.98
CA PRO A 192 9.34 -11.26 -18.67
C PRO A 192 10.78 -10.97 -18.24
N LEU A 193 10.99 -9.75 -17.77
CA LEU A 193 12.23 -9.27 -17.20
C LEU A 193 12.10 -9.19 -15.67
N VAL A 194 13.21 -9.41 -14.96
CA VAL A 194 13.27 -9.34 -13.49
C VAL A 194 14.49 -8.53 -13.10
N HIS A 195 14.37 -7.71 -12.06
CA HIS A 195 15.50 -6.94 -11.55
C HIS A 195 16.65 -7.86 -11.09
N PRO A 196 17.93 -7.56 -11.38
CA PRO A 196 19.06 -8.44 -11.04
C PRO A 196 19.13 -8.82 -9.55
N PHE A 197 18.77 -7.90 -8.66
CA PHE A 197 18.72 -8.16 -7.21
C PHE A 197 17.65 -9.20 -6.82
N VAL A 198 16.45 -9.11 -7.39
CA VAL A 198 15.36 -10.09 -7.18
C VAL A 198 15.80 -11.47 -7.66
N LYS A 199 16.45 -11.52 -8.84
CA LYS A 199 17.00 -12.75 -9.41
C LYS A 199 18.08 -13.37 -8.51
N TYR A 200 18.95 -12.55 -7.91
CA TYR A 200 19.95 -12.99 -6.94
C TYR A 200 19.32 -13.53 -5.66
N GLN A 201 18.35 -12.82 -5.07
CA GLN A 201 17.67 -13.27 -3.85
C GLN A 201 16.88 -14.57 -4.08
N ALA A 202 16.21 -14.71 -5.23
CA ALA A 202 15.48 -15.92 -5.59
C ALA A 202 16.38 -17.17 -5.70
N LYS A 203 17.71 -17.03 -5.84
CA LYS A 203 18.62 -18.20 -5.76
C LYS A 203 18.85 -18.68 -4.33
N ASN A 204 18.73 -17.78 -3.36
CA ASN A 204 19.27 -17.98 -2.01
C ASN A 204 18.21 -17.94 -0.90
N ALA A 205 16.98 -17.50 -1.18
CA ALA A 205 15.95 -17.31 -0.16
C ALA A 205 14.54 -17.61 -0.68
N ASP A 206 13.69 -18.07 0.24
CA ASP A 206 12.25 -18.30 0.05
C ASP A 206 11.43 -17.04 0.37
N LEU A 207 12.06 -16.01 0.93
CA LEU A 207 11.44 -14.74 1.27
C LEU A 207 12.36 -13.64 0.75
N ILE A 208 11.91 -12.92 -0.27
CA ILE A 208 12.73 -11.94 -0.98
C ILE A 208 12.15 -10.53 -0.86
N SER A 209 12.91 -9.50 -1.25
CA SER A 209 12.43 -8.12 -1.26
C SER A 209 12.11 -7.69 -2.68
N ASN A 210 10.91 -7.13 -2.90
CA ASN A 210 10.59 -6.47 -4.17
C ASN A 210 11.16 -5.03 -4.22
N PRO A 211 11.11 -4.32 -5.35
CA PRO A 211 11.52 -2.91 -5.45
C PRO A 211 10.75 -1.96 -4.54
N ARG A 212 9.58 -2.38 -4.03
CA ARG A 212 8.77 -1.66 -3.04
C ARG A 212 9.23 -1.92 -1.59
N LEU A 213 10.34 -2.63 -1.40
CA LEU A 213 10.90 -3.08 -0.11
C LEU A 213 9.92 -3.94 0.72
N GLN A 214 9.00 -4.62 0.05
CA GLN A 214 8.10 -5.57 0.68
C GLN A 214 8.69 -6.97 0.62
N MET A 215 8.49 -7.72 1.69
CA MET A 215 8.89 -9.13 1.74
C MET A 215 7.84 -9.99 1.02
N VAL A 216 8.26 -10.71 -0.01
CA VAL A 216 7.41 -11.56 -0.83
C VAL A 216 7.85 -13.02 -0.66
N PRO A 217 6.97 -13.90 -0.12
CA PRO A 217 7.28 -15.32 -0.01
C PRO A 217 7.26 -15.97 -1.41
N LEU A 218 8.24 -16.82 -1.69
CA LEU A 218 8.36 -17.50 -2.97
C LEU A 218 8.21 -19.00 -2.78
N GLU A 219 7.22 -19.57 -3.47
CA GLU A 219 7.18 -21.01 -3.71
C GLU A 219 8.22 -21.43 -4.75
N GLN A 220 8.50 -22.73 -4.80
CA GLN A 220 9.53 -23.29 -5.69
C GLN A 220 9.33 -22.91 -7.17
N ALA A 221 8.09 -22.88 -7.65
CA ALA A 221 7.77 -22.50 -9.03
C ALA A 221 8.10 -21.02 -9.31
N ALA A 222 7.64 -20.11 -8.45
CA ALA A 222 7.90 -18.67 -8.55
C ALA A 222 9.40 -18.38 -8.56
N ARG A 223 10.13 -19.02 -7.65
CA ARG A 223 11.59 -18.95 -7.55
C ARG A 223 12.28 -19.37 -8.84
N THR A 224 11.89 -20.51 -9.39
CA THR A 224 12.48 -21.05 -10.62
C THR A 224 12.23 -20.11 -11.80
N ILE A 225 11.01 -19.55 -11.92
CA ILE A 225 10.67 -18.56 -12.94
C ILE A 225 11.58 -17.32 -12.82
N LEU A 226 11.68 -16.72 -11.64
CA LEU A 226 12.51 -15.53 -11.43
C LEU A 226 13.98 -15.74 -11.80
N GLN A 227 14.51 -16.95 -11.62
CA GLN A 227 15.90 -17.27 -11.99
C GLN A 227 16.14 -17.37 -13.51
N ILE A 228 15.10 -17.59 -14.31
CA ILE A 228 15.21 -17.75 -15.78
C ILE A 228 14.61 -16.60 -16.57
N CYS A 229 13.82 -15.72 -15.93
CA CYS A 229 13.37 -14.45 -16.50
C CYS A 229 14.54 -13.48 -16.62
N ASP A 230 14.87 -13.10 -17.86
CA ASP A 230 15.91 -12.15 -18.21
C ASP A 230 15.52 -11.27 -19.41
N GLY A 231 14.23 -11.26 -19.79
CA GLY A 231 13.73 -10.51 -20.93
C GLY A 231 14.04 -11.13 -22.29
N THR A 232 14.81 -12.22 -22.38
CA THR A 232 15.11 -12.87 -23.67
C THR A 232 14.29 -14.12 -23.94
N ARG A 233 13.67 -14.70 -22.91
CA ARG A 233 12.86 -15.92 -23.02
C ARG A 233 11.38 -15.61 -22.95
N THR A 234 10.63 -16.22 -23.86
CA THR A 234 9.18 -16.14 -23.87
C THR A 234 8.57 -16.90 -22.69
N ARG A 235 7.35 -16.50 -22.29
CA ARG A 235 6.57 -17.23 -21.28
C ARG A 235 6.37 -18.71 -21.66
N SER A 236 6.19 -19.01 -22.94
CA SER A 236 6.05 -20.39 -23.44
C SER A 236 7.33 -21.21 -23.25
N GLU A 237 8.50 -20.65 -23.53
CA GLU A 237 9.79 -21.31 -23.30
C GLU A 237 10.05 -21.54 -21.81
N ILE A 238 9.70 -20.57 -20.96
CA ILE A 238 9.79 -20.67 -19.51
C ILE A 238 8.90 -21.82 -19.00
N LYS A 239 7.64 -21.89 -19.46
CA LYS A 239 6.71 -22.99 -19.13
C LYS A 239 7.24 -24.36 -19.56
N GLY A 240 7.87 -24.43 -20.74
CA GLY A 240 8.53 -25.65 -21.23
C GLY A 240 9.63 -26.13 -20.29
N LYS A 241 10.49 -25.22 -19.82
CA LYS A 241 11.56 -25.55 -18.86
C LYS A 241 11.05 -26.01 -17.49
N LEU A 242 9.97 -25.40 -16.99
CA LEU A 242 9.35 -25.82 -15.72
C LEU A 242 8.84 -27.26 -15.81
N SER A 243 8.17 -27.61 -16.90
CA SER A 243 7.63 -28.97 -17.10
C SER A 243 8.74 -30.03 -17.14
N GLN A 244 9.90 -29.71 -17.71
CA GLN A 244 11.06 -30.62 -17.78
C GLN A 244 11.74 -30.82 -16.42
N SER A 245 11.65 -29.85 -15.52
CA SER A 245 12.28 -29.92 -14.19
C SER A 245 11.56 -30.86 -13.20
N GLY A 246 10.49 -31.55 -13.62
CA GLY A 246 9.68 -32.41 -12.74
C GLY A 246 8.86 -31.64 -11.71
N ALA A 247 8.86 -30.31 -11.79
CA ALA A 247 8.05 -29.43 -10.98
C ALA A 247 6.57 -29.74 -11.29
N LYS A 248 5.82 -30.21 -10.28
CA LYS A 248 4.38 -30.58 -10.33
C LYS A 248 3.42 -29.43 -10.71
N TYR A 249 3.93 -28.34 -11.28
CA TYR A 249 3.29 -27.02 -11.34
C TYR A 249 3.05 -26.52 -12.78
N SER A 250 3.13 -27.37 -13.81
CA SER A 250 2.96 -26.92 -15.21
C SER A 250 1.56 -26.34 -15.50
N THR A 251 0.53 -26.79 -14.76
CA THR A 251 -0.85 -26.34 -14.95
C THR A 251 -1.13 -24.93 -14.41
N ASP A 252 -0.23 -24.34 -13.61
CA ASP A 252 -0.50 -23.08 -12.92
C ASP A 252 0.53 -21.97 -13.15
N ALA A 253 1.43 -22.14 -14.11
CA ALA A 253 2.49 -21.18 -14.40
C ALA A 253 1.95 -19.77 -14.71
N GLU A 254 0.75 -19.65 -15.27
CA GLU A 254 0.13 -18.35 -15.54
C GLU A 254 -0.27 -17.62 -14.25
N ASN A 255 -0.83 -18.33 -13.28
CA ASN A 255 -1.14 -17.75 -11.97
C ASN A 255 0.15 -17.38 -11.23
N VAL A 256 1.24 -18.14 -11.41
CA VAL A 256 2.54 -17.77 -10.86
C VAL A 256 3.07 -16.48 -11.52
N PHE A 257 2.94 -16.31 -12.84
CA PHE A 257 3.31 -15.05 -13.49
C PHE A 257 2.48 -13.87 -12.98
N GLU A 258 1.16 -14.04 -12.86
CA GLU A 258 0.29 -13.01 -12.27
C GLU A 258 0.66 -12.70 -10.82
N TYR A 259 0.98 -13.71 -10.03
CA TYR A 259 1.48 -13.54 -8.67
C TYR A 259 2.76 -12.69 -8.65
N LEU A 260 3.75 -13.01 -9.49
CA LEU A 260 5.00 -12.26 -9.59
C LEU A 260 4.77 -10.81 -10.06
N ARG A 261 3.89 -10.60 -11.04
CA ARG A 261 3.49 -9.27 -11.53
C ARG A 261 2.83 -8.45 -10.44
N ARG A 262 1.79 -8.98 -9.79
CA ARG A 262 1.04 -8.29 -8.71
C ARG A 262 1.94 -7.89 -7.55
N ASN A 263 2.94 -8.72 -7.24
CA ASN A 263 3.91 -8.43 -6.20
C ASN A 263 5.07 -7.52 -6.65
N GLY A 264 5.03 -6.98 -7.88
CA GLY A 264 6.04 -6.05 -8.39
C GLY A 264 7.42 -6.70 -8.59
N LEU A 265 7.47 -7.99 -8.93
CA LEU A 265 8.72 -8.72 -9.16
C LEU A 265 9.11 -8.80 -10.64
N LEU A 266 8.17 -8.47 -11.53
CA LEU A 266 8.41 -8.39 -12.97
C LEU A 266 8.60 -6.93 -13.39
N MET A 267 9.53 -6.71 -14.32
CA MET A 267 9.86 -5.40 -14.87
C MET A 267 9.28 -5.24 -16.27
N GLU A 268 9.03 -4.00 -16.69
CA GLU A 268 8.81 -3.65 -18.09
C GLU A 268 10.09 -3.99 -18.88
N GLY A 269 9.89 -4.66 -20.02
CA GLY A 269 10.97 -5.15 -20.89
C GLY A 269 11.12 -4.31 -22.14
#